data_AF-A0A958KSA5-F1
#
_entry.id   AF-A0A958KSA5-F1
#
_cell.length_a   1.000
_cell.length_b   1.000
_cell.length_c   1.000
_cell.angle_alpha   90.00
_cell.angle_beta   90.00
_cell.angle_gamma   90.00
#
_symmetry.space_group_name_H-M   'P 1'
#
loop_
_entity.id
_entity.type
_entity.pdbx_description
1 polymer ?
#
loop_
_entity_poly.entity_id
_entity_poly.type
_entity_poly.pdbx_seq_one_letter_code
_entity_poly.pdbx_strand_id
1 'polypeptide(L)'
;MIIFLVLSNLLLHAMDCEDTDKGQVVNQAGVTISTVKDCSHNPCVASQIVERDSCIDSSKLLEYYCKNGESKSVVLKCPKNMPCKYGACQ
;
A
#
# COMPACT_ATOMS: atom_id res chain seq x y z
N MET A 1 -3.48 40.75 25.06
CA MET A 1 -4.10 39.99 23.96
C MET A 1 -3.10 39.88 22.81
N ILE A 2 -2.36 38.77 22.75
CA ILE A 2 -1.57 38.22 21.61
C ILE A 2 -1.51 36.71 21.96
N ILE A 3 -2.44 35.85 21.55
CA ILE A 3 -2.59 35.13 20.26
C ILE A 3 -1.34 34.31 19.86
N PHE A 4 -1.49 32.99 20.08
CA PHE A 4 -0.98 31.83 19.34
C PHE A 4 0.53 31.70 19.05
N LEU A 5 1.13 30.61 19.55
CA LEU A 5 1.90 29.69 18.72
C LEU A 5 1.73 28.26 19.27
N VAL A 6 0.95 27.46 18.52
CA VAL A 6 0.72 26.04 18.72
C VAL A 6 1.99 25.32 18.27
N LEU A 7 2.77 24.77 19.20
CA LEU A 7 3.77 23.78 18.83
C LEU A 7 3.05 22.44 18.71
N SER A 8 2.65 22.18 17.48
CA SER A 8 2.19 20.90 16.96
C SER A 8 2.97 19.76 17.62
N ASN A 9 2.25 18.90 18.36
CA ASN A 9 2.72 17.54 18.63
C ASN A 9 2.90 16.87 17.28
N LEU A 10 4.13 16.88 16.78
CA LEU A 10 4.54 16.22 15.55
C LEU A 10 4.42 14.72 15.78
N LEU A 11 3.21 14.22 15.55
CA LEU A 11 2.84 12.82 15.63
C LEU A 11 3.65 12.10 14.55
N LEU A 12 4.80 11.53 14.94
CA LEU A 12 5.73 10.78 14.09
C LEU A 12 5.07 9.45 13.70
N HIS A 13 4.04 9.50 12.87
CA HIS A 13 3.53 8.35 12.15
C HIS A 13 4.48 8.11 10.97
N ALA A 14 5.59 7.44 11.24
CA ALA A 14 6.39 6.85 10.18
C ALA A 14 5.58 5.68 9.61
N MET A 15 4.87 5.94 8.51
CA MET A 15 4.27 4.89 7.70
C MET A 15 5.30 4.50 6.64
N ASP A 16 5.74 3.24 6.72
CA ASP A 16 6.63 2.64 5.72
C ASP A 16 5.83 1.65 4.90
N CYS A 17 6.09 1.60 3.59
CA CYS A 17 5.38 0.72 2.67
C CYS A 17 6.40 0.07 1.74
N GLU A 18 6.45 -1.25 1.78
CA GLU A 18 7.22 -2.07 0.86
C GLU A 18 6.29 -2.76 -0.14
N ASP A 19 6.70 -2.83 -1.40
CA ASP A 19 5.97 -3.45 -2.50
C ASP A 19 6.89 -4.49 -3.18
N THR A 20 6.44 -5.74 -3.23
CA THR A 20 7.27 -6.86 -3.70
C THR A 20 7.49 -6.89 -5.21
N ASP A 21 6.61 -6.29 -6.01
CA ASP A 21 6.80 -6.20 -7.48
C ASP A 21 7.26 -4.81 -7.95
N LYS A 22 7.33 -3.86 -7.01
CA LYS A 22 7.91 -2.52 -7.17
C LYS A 22 7.09 -1.61 -8.08
N GLY A 23 5.76 -1.67 -7.98
CA GLY A 23 4.89 -0.64 -8.49
C GLY A 23 3.58 -1.19 -9.01
N GLN A 24 3.29 -0.90 -10.28
CA GLN A 24 2.03 -1.29 -10.92
C GLN A 24 2.33 -2.34 -12.00
N VAL A 25 2.89 -3.48 -11.60
CA VAL A 25 3.41 -4.52 -12.48
C VAL A 25 2.35 -5.58 -12.77
N VAL A 26 1.55 -5.34 -13.79
CA VAL A 26 0.39 -6.19 -14.14
C VAL A 26 0.67 -7.67 -14.44
N ASN A 27 1.91 -8.04 -14.79
CA ASN A 27 2.28 -9.39 -15.22
C ASN A 27 3.05 -10.17 -14.13
N GLN A 28 3.10 -9.65 -12.91
CA GLN A 28 3.68 -10.28 -11.75
C GLN A 28 2.69 -10.11 -10.59
N ALA A 29 2.52 -11.13 -9.76
CA ALA A 29 1.69 -10.99 -8.58
C ALA A 29 2.52 -10.35 -7.46
N GLY A 30 2.01 -9.26 -6.90
CA GLY A 30 2.62 -8.48 -5.84
C GLY A 30 1.89 -8.55 -4.50
N VAL A 31 2.57 -7.97 -3.52
CA VAL A 31 2.16 -7.81 -2.12
C VAL A 31 2.68 -6.46 -1.68
N THR A 32 1.82 -5.65 -1.05
CA THR A 32 2.27 -4.49 -0.29
C THR A 32 2.25 -4.79 1.20
N ILE A 33 3.29 -4.34 1.90
CA ILE A 33 3.44 -4.47 3.34
C ILE A 33 3.60 -3.06 3.90
N SER A 34 2.54 -2.53 4.51
CA SER A 34 2.59 -1.26 5.22
C SER A 34 2.85 -1.48 6.71
N THR A 35 3.89 -0.85 7.24
CA THR A 35 4.20 -0.87 8.67
C THR A 35 3.74 0.42 9.32
N VAL A 36 2.83 0.31 10.29
CA VAL A 36 2.38 1.40 11.14
C VAL A 36 3.11 1.29 12.47
N LYS A 37 3.97 2.27 12.77
CA LYS A 37 4.65 2.36 14.07
C LYS A 37 3.92 3.39 14.94
N ASP A 38 3.19 2.89 15.95
CA ASP A 38 2.58 3.72 16.99
C ASP A 38 3.51 3.81 18.20
N CYS A 39 4.12 4.98 18.35
CA CYS A 39 4.98 5.32 19.50
C CYS A 39 4.22 6.09 20.59
N SER A 40 2.89 6.18 20.51
CA SER A 40 2.06 6.79 21.55
C SER A 40 2.04 5.94 22.83
N HIS A 41 2.40 4.66 22.72
CA HIS A 41 2.52 3.70 23.81
C HIS A 41 4.00 3.33 24.05
N ASN A 42 4.35 3.01 25.31
CA ASN A 42 5.64 2.46 25.70
C ASN A 42 5.44 1.04 26.25
N PRO A 43 5.94 -0.02 25.59
CA PRO A 43 6.80 0.00 24.40
C PRO A 43 6.04 0.42 23.12
N CYS A 44 6.79 0.94 22.14
CA CYS A 44 6.23 1.27 20.83
C CYS A 44 5.62 0.02 20.18
N VAL A 45 4.46 0.17 19.57
CA VAL A 45 3.77 -0.93 18.89
C VAL A 45 3.97 -0.78 17.40
N ALA A 46 4.32 -1.87 16.72
CA ALA A 46 4.37 -1.94 15.27
C ALA A 46 3.28 -2.90 14.78
N SER A 47 2.46 -2.45 13.83
CA SER A 47 1.46 -3.27 13.14
C SER A 47 1.76 -3.32 11.66
N GLN A 48 1.52 -4.47 11.03
CA GLN A 48 1.65 -4.64 9.58
C GLN A 48 0.28 -4.82 8.94
N ILE A 49 0.07 -4.13 7.83
CA ILE A 49 -1.06 -4.32 6.92
C ILE A 49 -0.49 -4.96 5.66
N VAL A 50 -1.06 -6.10 5.27
CA VAL A 50 -0.62 -6.86 4.09
C VAL A 50 -1.74 -6.87 3.07
N GLU A 51 -1.51 -6.29 1.91
CA GLU A 51 -2.44 -6.30 0.78
C GLU A 51 -1.79 -7.05 -0.39
N ARG A 52 -2.61 -7.69 -1.22
CA ARG A 52 -2.14 -8.65 -2.21
C ARG A 52 -2.90 -8.45 -3.51
N ASP A 53 -2.18 -8.47 -4.61
CA ASP A 53 -2.81 -8.30 -5.91
C ASP A 53 -3.81 -9.42 -6.16
N SER A 54 -4.93 -9.04 -6.76
CA SER A 54 -6.06 -9.95 -6.87
C SER A 54 -6.87 -9.69 -8.12
N CYS A 55 -7.35 -10.76 -8.72
CA CYS A 55 -8.20 -10.66 -9.90
C CYS A 55 -9.62 -10.34 -9.45
N ILE A 56 -10.13 -9.19 -9.87
CA ILE A 56 -11.55 -8.83 -9.70
C ILE A 56 -12.40 -9.70 -10.64
N ASP A 57 -11.97 -9.79 -11.89
CA ASP A 57 -12.55 -10.63 -12.92
C ASP A 57 -11.43 -11.10 -13.89
N SER A 58 -11.77 -11.90 -14.90
CA SER A 58 -10.78 -12.43 -15.86
C SER A 58 -10.06 -11.36 -16.68
N SER A 59 -10.51 -10.12 -16.67
CA SER A 59 -9.98 -9.00 -17.44
C SER A 59 -9.45 -7.85 -16.59
N LYS A 60 -9.61 -7.91 -15.26
CA LYS A 60 -9.24 -6.82 -14.34
C LYS A 60 -8.45 -7.32 -13.14
N LEU A 61 -7.33 -6.65 -12.92
CA LEU A 61 -6.43 -6.83 -11.79
C LEU A 61 -6.66 -5.67 -10.80
N LEU A 62 -6.91 -5.99 -9.54
CA LEU A 62 -6.75 -5.06 -8.43
C LEU A 62 -5.29 -5.11 -8.01
N GLU A 63 -4.58 -4.02 -8.27
CA GLU A 63 -3.17 -3.82 -7.94
C GLU A 63 -3.06 -3.04 -6.64
N TYR A 64 -2.20 -3.48 -5.73
CA TYR A 64 -1.72 -2.72 -4.58
C TYR A 64 -0.28 -2.31 -4.81
N TYR A 65 0.03 -1.04 -4.56
CA TYR A 65 1.36 -0.49 -4.79
C TYR A 65 1.73 0.57 -3.75
N CYS A 66 3.02 0.73 -3.48
CA CYS A 66 3.49 1.75 -2.55
C CYS A 66 3.74 3.09 -3.26
N LYS A 67 3.18 4.18 -2.72
CA LYS A 67 3.44 5.55 -3.20
C LYS A 67 3.57 6.51 -2.01
N ASN A 68 4.69 7.21 -1.95
CA ASN A 68 5.02 8.15 -0.86
C ASN A 68 4.97 7.50 0.54
N GLY A 69 5.40 6.24 0.66
CA GLY A 69 5.37 5.49 1.94
C GLY A 69 4.00 4.95 2.34
N GLU A 70 2.99 5.06 1.47
CA GLU A 70 1.64 4.57 1.74
C GLU A 70 1.21 3.51 0.72
N SER A 71 0.51 2.46 1.17
CA SER A 71 -0.16 1.54 0.24
C SER A 71 -1.32 2.25 -0.44
N LYS A 72 -1.41 2.06 -1.75
CA LYS A 72 -2.48 2.53 -2.63
C LYS A 72 -2.97 1.36 -3.46
N SER A 73 -4.17 1.50 -4.01
CA SER A 73 -4.70 0.53 -4.95
C SER A 73 -5.20 1.17 -6.24
N VAL A 74 -5.16 0.41 -7.31
CA VAL A 74 -5.70 0.79 -8.62
C VAL A 74 -6.26 -0.44 -9.33
N VAL A 75 -7.31 -0.24 -10.12
CA VAL A 75 -7.85 -1.30 -10.98
C VAL A 75 -7.22 -1.17 -12.36
N LEU A 76 -6.45 -2.18 -12.76
CA LEU A 76 -5.79 -2.26 -14.05
C LEU A 76 -6.51 -3.26 -14.95
N LYS A 77 -6.57 -2.94 -16.24
CA LYS A 77 -7.13 -3.84 -17.24
C LYS A 77 -6.02 -4.73 -17.78
N CYS A 78 -6.23 -6.05 -17.76
CA CYS A 78 -5.28 -6.97 -18.34
C CYS A 78 -5.20 -6.82 -19.87
N PRO A 79 -4.01 -6.98 -20.47
CA PRO A 79 -3.84 -7.02 -21.91
C PRO A 79 -4.72 -8.09 -22.57
N LYS A 80 -5.01 -7.90 -23.87
CA LYS A 80 -5.73 -8.90 -24.65
C LYS A 80 -4.95 -10.22 -24.65
N ASN A 81 -5.64 -11.34 -24.43
CA ASN A 81 -5.10 -12.70 -24.34
C ASN A 81 -4.25 -13.01 -23.09
N MET A 82 -4.19 -12.11 -22.10
CA MET A 82 -3.54 -12.36 -20.81
C MET A 82 -4.60 -12.27 -19.70
N PRO A 83 -5.46 -13.29 -19.53
CA PRO A 83 -6.47 -13.23 -18.48
C PRO A 83 -5.84 -13.04 -17.10
N CYS A 84 -6.53 -12.32 -16.22
CA CYS A 84 -6.10 -12.23 -14.83
C CYS A 84 -6.24 -13.60 -14.17
N LYS A 85 -5.13 -14.13 -13.65
CA LYS A 85 -5.07 -15.37 -12.88
C LYS A 85 -4.05 -15.23 -11.76
N TYR A 86 -4.46 -15.60 -10.54
CA TYR A 86 -3.58 -15.61 -9.36
C TYR A 86 -2.94 -14.26 -9.02
N GLY A 87 -3.66 -13.15 -9.26
CA GLY A 87 -3.15 -11.81 -8.99
C GLY A 87 -2.17 -11.28 -10.04
N ALA A 88 -2.16 -11.83 -11.26
CA ALA A 88 -1.35 -11.34 -12.37
C ALA A 88 -2.05 -11.59 -13.72
N CYS A 89 -1.75 -10.77 -14.72
CA CYS A 89 -2.19 -10.97 -16.11
C CYS A 89 -1.24 -11.92 -16.85
N GLN A 90 -1.71 -13.10 -17.25
CA GLN A 90 -0.91 -14.15 -17.91
C GLN A 90 -1.71 -15.05 -18.86
#